data_AF-A0A8T7KEF9-F1
#
_entry.id   AF-A0A8T7KEF9-F1
#
_cell.length_a   1.000
_cell.length_b   1.000
_cell.length_c   1.000
_cell.angle_alpha   90.00
_cell.angle_beta   90.00
_cell.angle_gamma   90.00
#
_symmetry.space_group_name_H-M   'P 1'
#
loop_
_entity.id
_entity.type
_entity.pdbx_description
1 polymer ?
#
loop_
_entity_poly.entity_id
_entity_poly.type
_entity_poly.pdbx_seq_one_letter_code
_entity_poly.pdbx_strand_id
1 'polypeptide(L)'
;MFALGVIIAIGSAIAFAALGALTLWGGWVTVTRELPIHFVSAGAAAGERARTLALVVVPLAITGVFGLLAGWRILMLAFGLG
;
A
#
# COMPACT_ATOMS: atom_id res chain seq x y z
N MET A 1 0.12 16.10 29.05
CA MET A 1 -0.58 16.13 27.73
C MET A 1 0.36 15.75 26.57
N PHE A 2 1.63 16.15 26.56
CA PHE A 2 2.58 15.84 25.49
C PHE A 2 2.89 14.33 25.31
N ALA A 3 3.16 13.59 26.40
CA ALA A 3 3.56 12.17 26.32
C ALA A 3 2.49 11.25 25.71
N LEU A 4 1.21 11.46 26.02
CA LEU A 4 0.11 10.68 25.46
C LEU A 4 -0.03 10.90 23.94
N GLY A 5 0.12 12.15 23.48
CA GLY A 5 0.08 12.46 22.04
C GLY A 5 1.20 11.80 21.25
N VAL A 6 2.42 11.76 21.81
CA VAL A 6 3.58 11.10 21.20
C VAL A 6 3.36 9.58 21.09
N ILE A 7 2.85 8.94 22.14
CA ILE A 7 2.58 7.50 22.13
C ILE A 7 1.53 7.14 21.06
N ILE A 8 0.45 7.91 20.98
CA ILE A 8 -0.60 7.71 19.97
C ILE A 8 -0.02 7.91 18.56
N ALA A 9 0.78 8.95 18.35
CA ALA A 9 1.42 9.20 17.06
C ALA A 9 2.33 8.03 16.64
N ILE A 10 3.17 7.54 17.53
CA ILE A 10 4.03 6.36 17.24
C ILE A 10 3.17 5.13 16.91
N GLY A 11 2.11 4.87 17.69
CA GLY A 11 1.19 3.76 17.43
C GLY A 11 0.51 3.86 16.07
N SER A 12 0.00 5.04 15.71
CA SER A 12 -0.60 5.30 14.40
C SER A 12 0.43 5.14 13.27
N ALA A 13 1.64 5.64 13.46
CA ALA A 13 2.69 5.51 12.46
C ALA A 13 3.02 4.05 12.14
N ILE A 14 3.19 3.23 13.18
CA ILE A 14 3.45 1.79 13.03
C ILE A 14 2.28 1.11 12.32
N ALA A 15 1.04 1.44 12.70
CA ALA A 15 -0.15 0.87 12.06
C ALA A 15 -0.21 1.20 10.56
N PHE A 16 -0.01 2.47 10.18
CA PHE A 16 -0.02 2.88 8.77
C PHE A 16 1.14 2.28 7.97
N ALA A 17 2.34 2.22 8.55
CA ALA A 17 3.48 1.58 7.91
C ALA A 17 3.26 0.08 7.70
N ALA A 18 2.73 -0.61 8.71
CA ALA A 18 2.41 -2.03 8.62
C ALA A 18 1.31 -2.30 7.57
N LEU A 19 0.24 -1.51 7.57
CA LEU A 19 -0.83 -1.62 6.57
C LEU A 19 -0.31 -1.35 5.15
N GLY A 20 0.52 -0.33 4.97
CA GLY A 20 1.14 -0.04 3.67
C GLY A 20 2.02 -1.19 3.18
N ALA A 21 2.87 -1.75 4.05
CA ALA A 21 3.72 -2.89 3.73
C ALA A 21 2.91 -4.17 3.42
N LEU A 22 1.91 -4.48 4.24
CA LEU A 22 1.02 -5.63 4.02
C LEU A 22 0.21 -5.49 2.73
N THR A 23 -0.23 -4.28 2.41
CA THR A 23 -0.93 -3.99 1.16
C THR A 23 -0.01 -4.27 -0.03
N LEU A 24 1.22 -3.76 -0.04
CA LEU A 24 2.17 -4.02 -1.12
C LEU A 24 2.52 -5.51 -1.23
N TRP A 25 2.74 -6.19 -0.10
CA TRP A 25 3.07 -7.61 -0.09
C TRP A 25 1.90 -8.48 -0.59
N GLY A 26 0.70 -8.29 -0.03
CA GLY A 26 -0.50 -9.01 -0.45
C GLY A 26 -0.83 -8.74 -1.91
N GLY A 27 -0.74 -7.48 -2.35
CA GLY A 27 -0.92 -7.11 -3.75
C GLY A 27 0.09 -7.76 -4.68
N TRP A 28 1.37 -7.85 -4.27
CA TRP A 28 2.38 -8.55 -5.05
C TRP A 28 2.04 -10.03 -5.22
N VAL A 29 1.58 -10.70 -4.16
CA VAL A 29 1.15 -12.11 -4.21
C VAL A 29 -0.04 -12.27 -5.14
N THR A 30 -1.07 -11.44 -5.00
CA THR A 30 -2.28 -11.49 -5.86
C THR A 30 -1.95 -11.20 -7.33
N VAL A 31 -1.10 -10.21 -7.62
CA VAL A 31 -0.70 -9.84 -9.01
C VAL A 31 0.11 -10.93 -9.67
N THR A 32 1.00 -11.60 -8.94
CA THR A 32 1.87 -12.63 -9.51
C THR A 32 1.21 -13.99 -9.61
N ARG A 33 0.28 -14.33 -8.71
CA ARG A 33 -0.28 -15.68 -8.61
C ARG A 33 -1.76 -15.80 -8.98
N GLU A 34 -2.57 -14.78 -8.72
CA GLU A 34 -4.03 -14.92 -8.75
C GLU A 34 -4.66 -14.19 -9.96
N LEU A 35 -4.21 -12.98 -10.24
CA LEU A 35 -4.70 -12.13 -11.34
C LEU A 35 -4.52 -12.76 -12.74
N PRO A 36 -3.37 -13.35 -13.10
CA PRO A 36 -3.17 -13.93 -14.42
C PRO A 36 -4.07 -15.15 -14.69
N ILE A 37 -4.48 -15.86 -13.64
CA ILE A 37 -5.22 -17.12 -13.74
C ILE A 37 -6.73 -16.87 -13.77
N HIS A 38 -7.24 -15.97 -12.91
CA HIS A 38 -8.67 -15.84 -12.68
C HIS A 38 -9.31 -14.58 -13.28
N PHE A 39 -8.52 -13.55 -13.59
CA PHE A 39 -9.05 -12.23 -13.99
C PHE A 39 -8.72 -11.85 -15.43
N VAL A 40 -7.66 -12.40 -16.00
CA VAL A 40 -7.23 -12.08 -17.37
C VAL A 40 -7.70 -13.18 -18.33
N SER A 41 -8.65 -12.85 -19.20
CA SER A 41 -9.14 -13.82 -20.20
C SER A 41 -8.00 -14.32 -21.10
N ALA A 42 -7.89 -15.65 -21.23
CA ALA A 42 -6.90 -16.33 -22.06
C ALA A 42 -7.01 -16.00 -23.56
N GLY A 43 -8.13 -15.41 -24.01
CA GLY A 43 -8.33 -14.91 -25.38
C GLY A 43 -8.19 -13.39 -25.55
N ALA A 44 -8.02 -12.62 -24.48
CA ALA A 44 -7.94 -11.16 -24.56
C ALA A 44 -6.64 -10.68 -25.24
N ALA A 45 -6.75 -9.64 -26.07
CA ALA A 45 -5.60 -8.98 -26.69
C ALA A 45 -4.65 -8.43 -25.62
N ALA A 46 -3.34 -8.41 -25.91
CA ALA A 46 -2.31 -8.01 -24.94
C ALA A 46 -2.55 -6.62 -24.32
N GLY A 47 -3.11 -5.68 -25.10
CA GLY A 47 -3.47 -4.34 -24.62
C GLY A 47 -4.60 -4.32 -23.59
N GLU A 48 -5.64 -5.15 -23.77
CA GLU A 48 -6.73 -5.31 -22.80
C GLU A 48 -6.19 -5.87 -21.48
N ARG A 49 -5.32 -6.88 -21.56
CA ARG A 49 -4.69 -7.51 -20.38
C ARG A 49 -3.86 -6.51 -19.58
N ALA A 50 -3.05 -5.72 -20.29
CA ALA A 50 -2.22 -4.68 -19.66
C ALA A 50 -3.09 -3.62 -18.97
N ARG A 51 -4.21 -3.21 -19.58
CA ARG A 51 -5.16 -2.28 -18.96
C ARG A 51 -5.80 -2.86 -17.70
N THR A 52 -6.29 -4.10 -17.75
CA THR A 52 -6.89 -4.76 -16.57
C THR A 52 -5.88 -4.88 -15.42
N LEU A 53 -4.65 -5.28 -15.72
CA LEU A 53 -3.58 -5.35 -14.71
C LEU A 53 -3.25 -3.97 -14.15
N ALA A 54 -3.14 -2.94 -15.00
CA ALA A 54 -2.87 -1.58 -14.56
C ALA A 54 -3.96 -1.03 -13.63
N LEU A 55 -5.24 -1.30 -13.95
CA LEU A 55 -6.38 -0.88 -13.12
C LEU A 55 -6.39 -1.51 -11.72
N VAL A 56 -5.66 -2.62 -11.51
CA VAL A 56 -5.51 -3.24 -10.20
C VAL A 56 -4.19 -2.85 -9.53
N VAL A 57 -3.08 -2.93 -10.25
CA VAL A 57 -1.74 -2.65 -9.71
C VAL A 57 -1.57 -1.19 -9.32
N VAL A 58 -2.11 -0.24 -10.10
CA VAL A 58 -1.91 1.19 -9.85
C VAL A 58 -2.58 1.64 -8.54
N PRO A 59 -3.88 1.39 -8.29
CA PRO A 59 -4.50 1.74 -7.00
C PRO A 59 -3.82 1.07 -5.81
N LEU A 60 -3.35 -0.17 -5.99
CA LEU A 60 -2.70 -0.96 -4.95
C LEU A 60 -1.34 -0.36 -4.57
N ALA A 61 -0.53 -0.02 -5.58
CA ALA A 61 0.73 0.68 -5.39
C ALA A 61 0.53 2.05 -4.74
N ILE A 62 -0.46 2.83 -5.20
CA ILE A 62 -0.80 4.13 -4.60
C ILE A 62 -1.14 3.94 -3.13
N THR A 63 -2.08 3.06 -2.79
CA THR A 63 -2.55 2.86 -1.42
C THR A 63 -1.41 2.40 -0.50
N GLY A 64 -0.61 1.44 -0.96
CA GLY A 64 0.54 0.94 -0.20
C GLY A 64 1.60 2.02 0.07
N VAL A 65 1.98 2.78 -0.97
CA VAL A 65 2.97 3.86 -0.85
C VAL A 65 2.44 4.99 0.04
N PHE A 66 1.18 5.40 -0.11
CA PHE A 66 0.59 6.43 0.74
C PHE A 66 0.50 5.98 2.21
N GLY A 67 0.20 4.72 2.50
CA GLY A 67 0.24 4.17 3.86
C GLY A 67 1.63 4.28 4.48
N LEU A 68 2.67 3.90 3.74
CA LEU A 68 4.07 4.03 4.18
C LEU A 68 4.48 5.49 4.41
N LEU A 69 4.13 6.38 3.48
CA LEU A 69 4.41 7.81 3.59
C LEU A 69 3.67 8.45 4.76
N ALA A 70 2.42 8.07 5.01
CA ALA A 70 1.66 8.52 6.16
C ALA A 70 2.35 8.09 7.46
N GLY A 71 2.74 6.82 7.57
CA GLY A 71 3.49 6.32 8.73
C GLY A 71 4.80 7.10 8.95
N TRP A 72 5.56 7.31 7.88
CA TRP A 72 6.80 8.09 7.92
C TRP A 72 6.58 9.56 8.34
N ARG A 73 5.55 10.22 7.80
CA ARG A 73 5.18 11.60 8.17
C ARG A 73 4.82 11.71 9.64
N ILE A 74 4.06 10.76 10.17
CA ILE A 74 3.66 10.74 11.58
C ILE A 74 4.89 10.56 12.48
N LEU A 75 5.86 9.72 12.11
CA LEU A 75 7.12 9.58 12.85
C LEU A 75 7.92 10.88 12.87
N MET A 76 8.09 11.54 11.72
CA MET A 76 8.82 12.81 11.66
C MET A 76 8.20 13.86 12.58
N LEU A 77 6.86 13.98 12.58
CA LEU A 77 6.15 14.89 13.48
C LEU A 77 6.33 14.51 14.95
N ALA A 78 6.28 13.22 15.28
CA ALA A 78 6.48 12.74 16.65
C ALA A 78 7.89 13.02 17.19
N PHE A 79 8.91 13.01 16.32
CA PHE A 79 10.30 13.33 16.67
C PHE A 79 10.68 14.80 16.50
N GLY A 80 9.76 15.66 16.03
CA GLY A 80 10.04 17.09 15.78
C GLY A 80 11.02 17.33 14.62
N LEU A 81 11.08 16.41 13.67
CA LEU A 81 11.99 16.43 12.51
C LEU A 81 11.35 17.10 11.27
N GLY A 82 10.23 17.82 11.43
CA GLY A 82 9.47 18.41 10.33
C GLY A 82 8.63 19.62 10.73
#